data_AF-A0A031GF06-F1
#
_entry.id   AF-A0A031GF06-F1
#
_cell.length_a   1.000
_cell.length_b   1.000
_cell.length_c   1.000
_cell.angle_alpha   90.00
_cell.angle_beta   90.00
_cell.angle_gamma   90.00
#
_symmetry.space_group_name_H-M   'P 1'
#
loop_
_entity.id
_entity.type
_entity.pdbx_description
1 polymer ?
#
loop_
_entity_poly.entity_id
_entity_poly.type
_entity_poly.pdbx_seq_one_letter_code
_entity_poly.pdbx_strand_id
1 'polypeptide(L)'
;MTQAWFILTRADGRDICAPSPAQLADALAEVYRGGAVAQDGSPAAVLLRFGYDDGLMYQVEVASGGEVTFEEWSDRDCEIALASPRHMSALPQDDALQLWQWLAQRQVAKIRSQPWQGG
;
A
#
# COMPACT_ATOMS: atom_id res chain seq x y z
N MET A 1 -13.88 -21.20 -4.32
CA MET A 1 -14.13 -19.76 -4.49
C MET A 1 -12.91 -19.06 -3.95
N THR A 2 -12.24 -18.22 -4.73
CA THR A 2 -11.10 -17.43 -4.25
C THR A 2 -11.64 -16.25 -3.45
N GLN A 3 -11.38 -16.21 -2.15
CA GLN A 3 -11.74 -15.07 -1.33
C GLN A 3 -10.65 -14.02 -1.47
N ALA A 4 -11.08 -12.78 -1.71
CA ALA A 4 -10.19 -11.64 -1.73
C ALA A 4 -10.04 -11.11 -0.30
N TRP A 5 -8.83 -10.72 0.07
CA TRP A 5 -8.50 -10.18 1.38
C TRP A 5 -7.81 -8.83 1.24
N PHE A 6 -7.95 -8.02 2.28
CA PHE A 6 -7.31 -6.72 2.40
C PHE A 6 -6.70 -6.62 3.78
N ILE A 7 -5.42 -6.23 3.85
CA ILE A 7 -4.71 -6.03 5.11
C ILE A 7 -4.04 -4.66 5.05
N LEU A 8 -4.40 -3.79 5.99
CA LEU A 8 -3.69 -2.54 6.25
C LEU A 8 -2.70 -2.80 7.39
N THR A 9 -1.41 -2.61 7.13
CA THR A 9 -0.36 -2.55 8.16
C THR A 9 -0.11 -1.10 8.52
N ARG A 10 -0.31 -0.76 9.79
CA ARG A 10 -0.09 0.56 10.38
C ARG A 10 1.42 0.83 10.55
N ALA A 11 1.78 2.09 10.79
CA ALA A 11 3.16 2.50 11.06
C ALA A 11 3.76 1.82 12.31
N ASP A 12 2.90 1.43 13.26
CA ASP A 12 3.27 0.68 14.46
C ASP A 12 3.35 -0.85 14.25
N GLY A 13 3.18 -1.32 13.01
CA GLY A 13 3.24 -2.73 12.63
C GLY A 13 1.95 -3.52 12.86
N ARG A 14 0.87 -2.90 13.37
CA ARG A 14 -0.41 -3.61 13.56
C ARG A 14 -1.16 -3.81 12.24
N ASP A 15 -1.65 -5.03 12.05
CA ASP A 15 -2.48 -5.39 10.91
C ASP A 15 -3.98 -5.20 11.21
N ILE A 16 -4.69 -4.61 10.24
CA ILE A 16 -6.14 -4.45 10.22
C ILE A 16 -6.68 -5.19 8.99
N CYS A 17 -7.42 -6.27 9.23
CA CYS A 17 -8.13 -7.00 8.17
C CYS A 17 -9.38 -6.25 7.72
N ALA A 18 -9.64 -6.23 6.41
CA ALA A 18 -10.79 -5.55 5.79
C ALA A 18 -10.96 -4.09 6.27
N PRO A 19 -9.92 -3.23 6.10
CA PRO A 19 -9.94 -1.87 6.60
C PRO A 19 -11.08 -1.05 5.96
N SER A 20 -11.76 -0.27 6.78
CA SER A 20 -12.74 0.73 6.33
C SER A 20 -12.04 1.94 5.67
N PRO A 21 -12.73 2.70 4.80
CA PRO A 21 -12.18 3.91 4.21
C PRO A 21 -11.65 4.93 5.24
N ALA A 22 -12.32 5.03 6.40
CA ALA A 22 -11.87 5.89 7.48
C ALA A 22 -10.54 5.43 8.10
N GLN A 23 -10.33 4.12 8.23
CA GLN A 23 -9.06 3.56 8.73
C GLN A 23 -7.91 3.74 7.74
N LEU A 24 -8.20 3.69 6.43
CA LEU A 24 -7.22 4.02 5.39
C LEU A 24 -6.78 5.49 5.49
N ALA A 25 -7.75 6.41 5.55
CA ALA A 25 -7.46 7.84 5.69
C ALA A 25 -6.69 8.16 6.99
N ASP A 26 -7.06 7.54 8.12
CA ASP A 26 -6.40 7.72 9.41
C ASP A 26 -4.94 7.23 9.39
N ALA A 27 -4.68 6.07 8.76
CA ALA A 27 -3.33 5.53 8.63
C ALA A 27 -2.42 6.41 7.75
N LEU A 28 -2.94 6.98 6.66
CA LEU A 28 -2.16 7.96 5.89
C LEU A 28 -1.92 9.23 6.70
N ALA A 29 -2.95 9.75 7.38
CA ALA A 29 -2.81 10.96 8.18
C ALA A 29 -1.75 10.82 9.29
N GLU A 30 -1.53 9.61 9.79
CA GLU A 30 -0.47 9.28 10.76
C GLU A 30 0.94 9.51 10.19
N VAL A 31 1.24 8.94 9.02
CA VAL A 31 2.58 9.09 8.41
C VAL A 31 2.83 10.50 7.86
N TYR A 32 1.81 11.15 7.29
CA TYR A 32 1.92 12.52 6.76
C TYR A 32 2.05 13.60 7.85
N ARG A 33 1.63 13.32 9.09
CA ARG A 33 1.89 14.23 10.23
C ARG A 33 3.37 14.27 10.65
N GLY A 34 4.21 13.39 10.09
CA GLY A 34 5.67 13.48 10.22
C GLY A 34 6.24 13.12 11.61
N GLY A 35 5.43 12.52 12.49
CA GLY A 35 5.84 12.15 13.85
C GLY A 35 6.05 10.64 14.06
N ALA A 36 5.70 9.82 13.07
CA ALA A 36 5.82 8.37 13.15
C ALA A 36 7.21 7.93 12.69
N VAL A 37 7.84 7.07 13.49
CA VAL A 37 9.11 6.41 13.18
C VAL A 37 8.84 4.91 13.31
N ALA A 38 9.33 4.12 12.37
CA ALA A 38 9.24 2.67 12.47
C ALA A 38 10.09 2.17 13.66
N GLN A 39 9.84 0.93 14.10
CA GLN A 39 10.51 0.35 15.27
C GLN A 39 12.04 0.24 15.11
N ASP A 40 12.52 0.19 13.87
CA ASP A 40 13.93 0.12 13.49
C ASP A 40 14.58 1.50 13.30
N GLY A 41 13.85 2.59 13.53
CA GLY A 41 14.33 3.96 13.35
C GLY A 41 14.23 4.48 11.91
N SER A 42 13.72 3.69 10.96
CA SER A 42 13.44 4.14 9.61
C SER A 42 12.19 5.05 9.56
N PRO A 43 12.02 5.85 8.49
CA PRO A 43 10.81 6.64 8.30
C PRO A 43 9.59 5.72 8.36
N ALA A 44 8.58 6.08 9.16
CA ALA A 44 7.38 5.27 9.23
C ALA A 44 6.71 5.15 7.86
N ALA A 45 6.27 3.93 7.56
CA ALA A 45 5.49 3.62 6.38
C ALA A 45 4.23 2.86 6.78
N VAL A 46 3.20 2.99 5.95
CA VAL A 46 1.96 2.24 6.05
C VAL A 46 1.74 1.48 4.76
N LEU A 47 1.25 0.25 4.88
CA LEU A 47 1.18 -0.68 3.75
C LEU A 47 -0.23 -1.22 3.61
N LEU A 48 -0.84 -1.04 2.44
CA LEU A 48 -2.08 -1.70 2.09
C LEU A 48 -1.81 -2.87 1.14
N ARG A 49 -2.16 -4.08 1.58
CA ARG A 49 -2.08 -5.31 0.79
C ARG A 49 -3.46 -5.76 0.36
N PHE A 50 -3.56 -6.19 -0.89
CA PHE A 50 -4.74 -6.82 -1.48
C PHE A 50 -4.31 -8.10 -2.19
N GLY A 51 -4.97 -9.21 -1.92
CA GLY A 51 -4.68 -10.45 -2.62
C GLY A 51 -5.85 -11.42 -2.61
N TYR A 52 -5.61 -12.59 -3.18
CA TYR A 52 -6.50 -13.75 -3.13
C TYR A 52 -5.83 -14.86 -2.32
N ASP A 53 -6.61 -15.79 -1.77
CA ASP A 53 -6.06 -16.91 -0.96
C ASP A 53 -5.14 -17.86 -1.76
N ASP A 54 -5.25 -17.86 -3.10
CA ASP A 54 -4.47 -18.72 -4.00
C ASP A 54 -4.09 -17.92 -5.25
N GLY A 55 -3.14 -16.99 -5.09
CA GLY A 55 -2.56 -16.26 -6.23
C GLY A 55 -2.19 -14.82 -5.94
N LEU A 56 -2.36 -13.98 -6.96
CA LEU A 56 -1.81 -12.63 -7.02
C LEU A 56 -2.08 -11.79 -5.78
N MET A 57 -1.02 -11.14 -5.33
CA MET A 57 -1.04 -10.09 -4.32
C MET A 57 -0.50 -8.79 -4.91
N TYR A 58 -1.08 -7.68 -4.46
CA TYR A 58 -0.67 -6.33 -4.74
C TYR A 58 -0.45 -5.60 -3.43
N GLN A 59 0.57 -4.75 -3.38
CA GLN A 59 0.78 -3.90 -2.21
C GLN A 59 1.13 -2.48 -2.61
N VAL A 60 0.60 -1.53 -1.84
CA VAL A 60 0.89 -0.10 -1.96
C VAL A 60 1.38 0.39 -0.61
N GLU A 61 2.67 0.65 -0.52
CA GLU A 61 3.34 1.27 0.62
C GLU A 61 3.32 2.79 0.48
N VAL A 62 3.14 3.50 1.58
CA VAL A 62 3.28 4.96 1.65
C VAL A 62 4.16 5.33 2.84
N ALA A 63 5.30 5.96 2.58
CA ALA A 63 6.21 6.47 3.59
C ALA A 63 5.84 7.89 4.06
N SER A 64 6.45 8.34 5.15
CA SER A 64 6.15 9.63 5.80
C SER A 64 6.43 10.88 4.96
N GLY A 65 7.21 10.79 3.87
CA GLY A 65 7.41 11.87 2.90
C GLY A 65 6.46 11.84 1.70
N GLY A 66 5.49 10.91 1.69
CA GLY A 66 4.58 10.71 0.56
C GLY A 66 5.22 9.91 -0.59
N GLU A 67 6.37 9.29 -0.36
CA GLU A 67 6.92 8.28 -1.26
C GLU A 67 6.00 7.07 -1.26
N VAL A 68 5.67 6.61 -2.46
CA VAL A 68 4.78 5.47 -2.67
C VAL A 68 5.50 4.40 -3.46
N THR A 69 5.41 3.16 -2.98
CA THR A 69 5.92 1.97 -3.65
C THR A 69 4.75 1.04 -3.97
N PHE A 70 4.63 0.65 -5.23
CA PHE A 70 3.65 -0.34 -5.70
C PHE A 70 4.35 -1.59 -6.20
N GLU A 71 3.95 -2.74 -5.65
CA GLU A 71 4.53 -4.04 -5.99
C GLU A 71 3.45 -5.08 -6.28
N GLU A 72 3.84 -6.07 -7.08
CA GLU A 72 2.98 -7.10 -7.63
C GLU A 72 3.67 -8.46 -7.40
N TRP A 73 2.99 -9.38 -6.74
CA TRP A 73 3.55 -10.65 -6.28
C TRP A 73 2.66 -11.82 -6.71
N SER A 74 3.28 -12.98 -6.97
CA SER A 74 2.59 -14.23 -7.32
C SER A 74 1.70 -14.76 -6.22
N ASP A 75 2.08 -14.49 -4.97
CA ASP A 75 1.52 -15.05 -3.76
C ASP A 75 1.72 -14.08 -2.57
N ARG A 76 1.16 -14.46 -1.42
CA ARG A 76 1.18 -13.67 -0.18
C ARG A 76 2.54 -13.66 0.52
N ASP A 77 3.37 -14.67 0.29
CA ASP A 77 4.68 -14.81 0.93
C ASP A 77 5.75 -13.97 0.23
N CYS A 78 5.37 -13.22 -0.81
CA CYS A 78 6.26 -12.40 -1.63
C CYS A 78 7.41 -13.22 -2.22
N GLU A 79 7.15 -14.47 -2.64
CA GLU A 79 8.21 -15.35 -3.17
C GLU A 79 8.66 -14.90 -4.56
N ILE A 80 7.72 -14.56 -5.46
CA ILE A 80 8.03 -14.14 -6.84
C ILE A 80 7.40 -12.78 -7.16
N ALA A 81 8.25 -11.78 -7.39
CA ALA A 81 7.82 -10.48 -7.92
C ALA A 81 7.41 -10.62 -9.40
N LEU A 82 6.19 -10.19 -9.72
CA LEU A 82 5.62 -10.27 -11.08
C LEU A 82 6.02 -9.08 -11.96
N ALA A 83 6.47 -7.99 -11.34
CA ALA A 83 6.99 -6.80 -12.00
C ALA A 83 8.02 -6.12 -11.09
N SER A 84 8.90 -5.31 -11.67
CA SER A 84 9.76 -4.41 -10.89
C SER A 84 8.89 -3.47 -10.03
N PRO A 85 9.30 -3.17 -8.79
CA PRO A 85 8.63 -2.18 -7.96
C PRO A 85 8.49 -0.85 -8.70
N ARG A 86 7.35 -0.20 -8.54
CA ARG A 86 7.06 1.10 -9.15
C ARG A 86 7.01 2.15 -8.07
N HIS A 87 7.63 3.29 -8.33
CA HIS A 87 7.77 4.33 -7.32
C HIS A 87 7.13 5.66 -7.76
N MET A 88 6.63 6.40 -6.78
CA MET A 88 6.29 7.81 -6.89
C MET A 88 6.88 8.54 -5.70
N SER A 89 7.37 9.76 -5.89
CA SER A 89 7.94 10.57 -4.81
C SER A 89 6.98 11.68 -4.42
N ALA A 90 6.87 11.94 -3.13
CA ALA A 90 6.20 13.12 -2.57
C ALA A 90 4.76 13.34 -3.07
N LEU A 91 3.95 12.28 -3.12
CA LEU A 91 2.52 12.43 -3.41
C LEU A 91 1.83 13.22 -2.28
N PRO A 92 0.84 14.07 -2.60
CA PRO A 92 -0.11 14.57 -1.62
C PRO A 92 -0.89 13.44 -0.96
N GLN A 93 -1.31 13.64 0.29
CA GLN A 93 -2.07 12.63 1.05
C GLN A 93 -3.34 12.16 0.33
N ASP A 94 -4.08 13.07 -0.32
CA ASP A 94 -5.28 12.73 -1.08
C ASP A 94 -4.99 11.81 -2.28
N ASP A 95 -3.87 12.02 -2.97
CA ASP A 95 -3.46 11.17 -4.09
C ASP A 95 -3.04 9.78 -3.61
N ALA A 96 -2.29 9.70 -2.50
CA ALA A 96 -1.97 8.43 -1.86
C ALA A 96 -3.24 7.68 -1.39
N LEU A 97 -4.22 8.40 -0.82
CA LEU A 97 -5.50 7.83 -0.44
C LEU A 97 -6.27 7.32 -1.66
N GLN A 98 -6.22 8.04 -2.78
CA GLN A 98 -6.89 7.63 -4.01
C GLN A 98 -6.32 6.31 -4.56
N LEU A 99 -4.99 6.11 -4.49
CA LEU A 99 -4.35 4.83 -4.85
C LEU A 99 -4.87 3.68 -3.99
N TRP A 100 -4.92 3.89 -2.67
CA TRP A 100 -5.44 2.89 -1.72
C TRP A 100 -6.92 2.59 -1.94
N GLN A 101 -7.74 3.60 -2.27
CA GLN A 101 -9.14 3.39 -2.62
C GLN A 101 -9.30 2.56 -3.90
N TRP A 102 -8.47 2.80 -4.92
CA TRP A 102 -8.47 1.95 -6.12
C TRP A 102 -8.06 0.53 -5.78
N LEU A 103 -7.08 0.33 -4.90
CA LEU A 103 -6.66 -1.00 -4.49
C LEU A 103 -7.79 -1.74 -3.75
N ALA A 104 -8.41 -1.08 -2.78
CA ALA A 104 -9.58 -1.59 -2.04
C ALA A 104 -10.76 -1.94 -2.97
N GLN A 105 -10.92 -1.20 -4.07
CA GLN A 105 -11.95 -1.43 -5.09
C GLN A 105 -11.49 -2.37 -6.22
N ARG A 106 -10.30 -2.99 -6.10
CA ARG A 106 -9.71 -3.90 -7.10
C ARG A 106 -9.48 -3.27 -8.46
N GLN A 107 -9.35 -1.95 -8.53
CA GLN A 107 -9.11 -1.17 -9.74
C GLN A 107 -7.60 -1.09 -10.05
N VAL A 108 -6.92 -2.24 -10.04
CA VAL A 108 -5.45 -2.34 -10.25
C VAL A 108 -5.02 -1.74 -11.59
N ALA A 109 -5.86 -1.85 -12.63
CA ALA A 109 -5.59 -1.25 -13.93
C ALA A 109 -5.38 0.28 -13.83
N LYS A 110 -6.15 0.98 -12.97
CA LYS A 110 -5.98 2.42 -12.74
C LYS A 110 -4.70 2.75 -12.00
N ILE A 111 -4.32 1.90 -11.04
CA ILE A 111 -3.04 2.04 -10.32
C ILE A 111 -1.90 1.89 -11.33
N ARG A 112 -1.90 0.83 -12.15
CA ARG A 112 -0.85 0.59 -13.16
C ARG A 112 -0.72 1.70 -14.21
N SER A 113 -1.79 2.45 -14.49
CA SER A 113 -1.80 3.56 -15.46
C SER A 113 -1.33 4.89 -14.88
N GLN A 114 -0.99 4.96 -13.59
CA GLN A 114 -0.44 6.18 -13.00
C GLN A 114 0.97 6.48 -13.53
N PRO A 115 1.43 7.74 -13.47
CA PRO A 115 2.75 8.15 -13.95
C PRO A 115 3.87 7.70 -13.00
N TRP A 116 4.05 6.38 -12.88
CA TRP A 116 5.12 5.79 -12.08
C TRP A 116 6.48 6.18 -12.63
N GLN A 117 7.43 6.40 -11.72
CA GLN A 117 8.85 6.48 -12.08
C GLN A 117 9.28 5.06 -12.47
N GLY A 118 9.74 4.90 -13.71
CA GLY A 118 10.26 3.63 -14.20
C GLY A 118 11.60 3.32 -13.54
N GLY A 119 11.79 2.07 -13.12
CA GLY A 119 13.11 1.50 -12.87
C GLY A 119 13.89 1.28 -14.16
#